data_AF-A0A1G1YGZ0-F1
#
_entry.id   AF-A0A1G1YGZ0-F1
#
_cell.length_a   1.000
_cell.length_b   1.000
_cell.length_c   1.000
_cell.angle_alpha   90.00
_cell.angle_beta   90.00
_cell.angle_gamma   90.00
#
_symmetry.space_group_name_H-M   'P 1'
#
loop_
_entity.id
_entity.type
_entity.pdbx_description
1 polymer ?
#
loop_
_entity_poly.entity_id
_entity_poly.type
_entity_poly.pdbx_seq_one_letter_code
_entity_poly.pdbx_strand_id
1 'polypeptide(L)'
;MTTVLAGKTVAKIVTRYPNLEVGFFSALLDYLPELRDALDLDQKVRWEFISTAEIDAASQRRKHEPGVLCFDVGGCDLDHHGLNIGNLPFQARCSLDLLHEKYDFVANHPYLAKVFNRVRLNDLQGESVSRHPHNIRELMTALTASLPDEPQVVLDWLSVAFCGVFWLCQSKVIHNDELFDPDTLRCGVELYCPERLSWFSELLETARTALQVEWDLAVAAVEDAAKKGWLTEVFVPALKRYIKIILVFGDSTKIGPAARKKKCNLIIQANPDGHVQVFSGTINDHQNRRRWKIHLGAIAARFRELEAVYNGRTIRSKEDWEATGNIYYDNGVPIPWHLPEFSASTAQTPTALFNGSLSSPNTPATKIGARKLFLEAQQTLRRSSAILQEQVTVEEEGQQKTKWLTTIVAPPAPKPVTV
;
A
#
# COMPACT_ATOMS: atom_id res chain seq x y z
N MET A 1 -20.50 23.93 -0.79
CA MET A 1 -20.01 22.95 -1.77
C MET A 1 -21.20 22.17 -2.31
N THR A 2 -21.92 22.80 -3.21
CA THR A 2 -23.13 22.29 -3.89
C THR A 2 -22.68 21.98 -5.31
N THR A 3 -23.09 20.80 -5.82
CA THR A 3 -22.73 20.14 -7.10
C THR A 3 -21.56 19.15 -7.04
N VAL A 4 -21.76 17.99 -6.43
CA VAL A 4 -21.18 16.73 -6.93
C VAL A 4 -22.37 15.95 -7.46
N LEU A 5 -22.37 15.63 -8.76
CA LEU A 5 -23.50 15.11 -9.57
C LEU A 5 -24.49 16.20 -10.04
N ALA A 6 -24.15 16.85 -11.15
CA ALA A 6 -25.10 17.67 -11.91
C ALA A 6 -26.19 16.77 -12.54
N GLY A 7 -27.27 16.50 -11.80
CA GLY A 7 -28.57 16.08 -12.32
C GLY A 7 -28.62 14.88 -13.28
N LYS A 8 -27.67 13.96 -13.20
CA LYS A 8 -27.64 12.73 -14.01
C LYS A 8 -27.26 11.54 -13.15
N THR A 9 -28.08 10.51 -13.23
CA THR A 9 -27.88 9.19 -12.65
C THR A 9 -26.50 8.64 -12.99
N VAL A 10 -25.80 8.17 -11.96
CA VAL A 10 -24.46 7.57 -12.08
C VAL A 10 -24.60 6.19 -12.69
N ALA A 11 -24.19 6.07 -13.95
CA ALA A 11 -24.21 4.81 -14.69
C ALA A 11 -22.88 4.05 -14.61
N LYS A 12 -21.82 4.71 -14.11
CA LYS A 12 -20.47 4.14 -14.08
C LYS A 12 -19.70 4.56 -12.83
N ILE A 13 -18.99 3.61 -12.21
CA ILE A 13 -17.99 3.85 -11.17
C ILE A 13 -16.60 3.51 -11.73
N VAL A 14 -15.67 4.45 -11.67
CA VAL A 14 -14.27 4.25 -12.07
C VAL A 14 -13.43 4.15 -10.81
N THR A 15 -12.62 3.09 -10.72
CA THR A 15 -11.77 2.78 -9.57
C THR A 15 -10.42 2.26 -10.00
N ARG A 16 -9.44 2.24 -9.09
CA ARG A 16 -8.25 1.39 -9.22
C ARG A 16 -8.62 -0.08 -9.14
N TYR A 17 -7.65 -0.96 -9.44
CA TYR A 17 -7.77 -2.40 -9.21
C TYR A 17 -8.33 -2.70 -7.80
N PRO A 18 -9.17 -3.76 -7.65
CA PRO A 18 -9.86 -4.06 -6.40
C PRO A 18 -8.91 -4.09 -5.19
N ASN A 19 -9.29 -3.34 -4.15
CA ASN A 19 -8.66 -3.38 -2.85
C ASN A 19 -9.74 -3.46 -1.76
N LEU A 20 -9.33 -3.46 -0.49
CA LEU A 20 -10.29 -3.56 0.62
C LEU A 20 -11.24 -2.37 0.71
N GLU A 21 -10.76 -1.16 0.41
CA GLU A 21 -11.60 0.05 0.43
C GLU A 21 -12.68 -0.03 -0.67
N VAL A 22 -12.29 -0.41 -1.89
CA VAL A 22 -13.22 -0.60 -3.02
C VAL A 22 -14.22 -1.72 -2.75
N GLY A 23 -13.75 -2.85 -2.23
CA GLY A 23 -14.62 -3.97 -1.85
C GLY A 23 -15.62 -3.61 -0.75
N PHE A 24 -15.18 -2.85 0.26
CA PHE A 24 -16.05 -2.36 1.32
C PHE A 24 -17.10 -1.39 0.76
N PHE A 25 -16.71 -0.46 -0.10
CA PHE A 25 -17.64 0.48 -0.72
C PHE A 25 -18.67 -0.24 -1.60
N SER A 26 -18.23 -1.17 -2.44
CA SER A 26 -19.13 -2.00 -3.26
C SER A 26 -20.14 -2.76 -2.39
N ALA A 27 -19.67 -3.37 -1.29
CA ALA A 27 -20.56 -4.02 -0.32
C ALA A 27 -21.56 -3.05 0.33
N LEU A 28 -21.15 -1.81 0.66
CA LEU A 28 -22.09 -0.81 1.18
C LEU A 28 -23.21 -0.50 0.18
N LEU A 29 -22.90 -0.41 -1.12
CA LEU A 29 -23.90 -0.12 -2.15
C LEU A 29 -24.94 -1.24 -2.31
N ASP A 30 -24.53 -2.50 -2.08
CA ASP A 30 -25.41 -3.66 -2.13
C ASP A 30 -26.18 -3.87 -0.82
N TYR A 31 -25.55 -3.56 0.31
CA TYR A 31 -26.10 -3.79 1.63
C TYR A 31 -27.00 -2.65 2.14
N LEU A 32 -26.75 -1.41 1.71
CA LEU A 32 -27.47 -0.20 2.13
C LEU A 32 -28.13 0.50 0.92
N PRO A 33 -29.38 0.16 0.57
CA PRO A 33 -30.10 0.77 -0.54
C PRO A 33 -30.16 2.30 -0.46
N GLU A 34 -30.24 2.86 0.74
CA GLU A 34 -30.27 4.31 0.96
C GLU A 34 -28.99 5.01 0.47
N LEU A 35 -27.83 4.35 0.55
CA LEU A 35 -26.57 4.92 0.05
C LEU A 35 -26.55 4.90 -1.47
N ARG A 36 -27.09 3.85 -2.08
CA ARG A 36 -27.27 3.74 -3.53
C ARG A 36 -28.16 4.86 -4.06
N ASP A 37 -29.29 5.08 -3.40
CA ASP A 37 -30.24 6.14 -3.75
C ASP A 37 -29.64 7.53 -3.56
N ALA A 38 -28.90 7.74 -2.46
CA ALA A 38 -28.24 9.02 -2.17
C ALA A 38 -27.13 9.36 -3.20
N LEU A 39 -26.56 8.35 -3.85
CA LEU A 39 -25.59 8.49 -4.93
C LEU A 39 -26.23 8.53 -6.33
N ASP A 40 -27.57 8.41 -6.42
CA ASP A 40 -28.32 8.35 -7.67
C ASP A 40 -27.74 7.31 -8.65
N LEU A 41 -27.44 6.09 -8.16
CA LEU A 41 -26.84 5.04 -8.99
C LEU A 41 -27.88 4.37 -9.89
N ASP A 42 -27.53 4.20 -11.17
CA ASP A 42 -28.31 3.39 -12.12
C ASP A 42 -28.42 1.95 -11.60
N GLN A 43 -29.53 1.26 -11.87
CA GLN A 43 -29.69 -0.16 -11.58
C GLN A 43 -28.57 -1.03 -12.18
N LYS A 44 -27.98 -0.61 -13.31
CA LYS A 44 -26.90 -1.32 -14.00
C LYS A 44 -25.58 -0.56 -13.97
N VAL A 45 -25.26 0.06 -12.82
CA VAL A 45 -23.98 0.73 -12.63
C VAL A 45 -22.82 -0.20 -13.01
N ARG A 46 -21.93 0.28 -13.88
CA ARG A 46 -20.77 -0.47 -14.35
C ARG A 46 -19.52 -0.05 -13.60
N TRP A 47 -18.72 -1.02 -13.16
CA TRP A 47 -17.38 -0.76 -12.66
C TRP A 47 -16.36 -0.75 -13.81
N GLU A 48 -15.44 0.21 -13.77
CA GLU A 48 -14.32 0.32 -14.69
C GLU A 48 -13.03 0.46 -13.87
N PHE A 49 -12.05 -0.41 -14.15
CA PHE A 49 -10.79 -0.47 -13.43
C PHE A 49 -9.69 0.20 -14.25
N ILE A 50 -8.96 1.12 -13.62
CA ILE A 50 -7.86 1.85 -14.28
C ILE A 50 -6.55 1.74 -13.52
N SER A 51 -5.45 1.92 -14.26
CA SER A 51 -4.10 1.97 -13.70
C SER A 51 -3.81 3.35 -13.09
N THR A 52 -3.15 3.40 -11.94
CA THR A 52 -2.67 4.66 -11.35
C THR A 52 -1.52 5.29 -12.13
N ALA A 53 -0.87 4.55 -13.02
CA ALA A 53 0.08 5.11 -13.97
C ALA A 53 -0.61 5.92 -15.10
N GLU A 54 -1.90 5.65 -15.34
CA GLU A 54 -2.73 6.32 -16.35
C GLU A 54 -3.47 7.53 -15.77
N ILE A 55 -3.07 8.06 -14.61
CA ILE A 55 -3.58 9.35 -14.12
C ILE A 55 -2.97 10.49 -14.96
N ASP A 56 -3.31 10.49 -16.26
CA ASP A 56 -2.96 11.47 -17.26
C ASP A 56 -4.15 12.42 -17.51
N ALA A 57 -4.04 13.25 -18.55
CA ALA A 57 -5.10 14.17 -18.95
C ALA A 57 -6.45 13.48 -19.25
N ALA A 58 -6.49 12.18 -19.59
CA ALA A 58 -7.72 11.44 -19.80
C ALA A 58 -8.40 11.09 -18.48
N SER A 59 -7.65 10.70 -17.45
CA SER A 59 -8.18 10.50 -16.09
C SER A 59 -8.73 11.79 -15.48
N GLN A 60 -8.10 12.95 -15.76
CA GLN A 60 -8.68 14.23 -15.37
C GLN A 60 -9.96 14.60 -16.16
N ARG A 61 -10.09 14.19 -17.43
CA ARG A 61 -11.34 14.38 -18.19
C ARG A 61 -12.49 13.55 -17.63
N ARG A 62 -12.22 12.32 -17.16
CA ARG A 62 -13.23 11.43 -16.58
C ARG A 62 -13.86 11.98 -15.30
N LYS A 63 -13.10 12.71 -14.48
CA LYS A 63 -13.59 13.41 -13.25
C LYS A 63 -14.73 14.38 -13.53
N HIS A 64 -14.89 14.82 -14.77
CA HIS A 64 -15.91 15.78 -15.18
C HIS A 64 -16.95 15.17 -16.11
N GLU A 65 -16.89 13.87 -16.36
CA GLU A 65 -17.85 13.17 -17.21
C GLU A 65 -19.18 12.99 -16.46
N PRO A 66 -20.31 13.53 -16.97
CA PRO A 66 -21.59 13.37 -16.31
C PRO A 66 -22.00 11.89 -16.22
N GLY A 67 -22.49 11.47 -15.04
CA GLY A 67 -22.91 10.07 -14.80
C GLY A 67 -21.77 9.10 -14.49
N VAL A 68 -20.56 9.62 -14.24
CA VAL A 68 -19.39 8.85 -13.78
C VAL A 68 -19.03 9.25 -12.36
N LEU A 69 -18.83 8.26 -11.49
CA LEU A 69 -18.29 8.45 -10.14
C LEU A 69 -16.86 7.90 -10.09
N CYS A 70 -15.89 8.75 -9.76
CA CYS A 70 -14.52 8.30 -9.56
C CYS A 70 -14.25 8.04 -8.07
N PHE A 71 -13.98 6.79 -7.71
CA PHE A 71 -13.73 6.31 -6.35
C PHE A 71 -12.32 5.71 -6.25
N ASP A 72 -11.51 6.12 -5.27
CA ASP A 72 -10.11 5.65 -5.13
C ASP A 72 -9.28 5.77 -6.43
N VAL A 73 -9.25 6.94 -7.08
CA VAL A 73 -8.53 7.17 -8.38
C VAL A 73 -7.49 8.32 -8.35
N GLY A 74 -7.33 9.04 -7.25
CA GLY A 74 -6.28 10.03 -7.01
C GLY A 74 -6.68 11.42 -7.50
N GLY A 75 -6.97 12.31 -6.54
CA GLY A 75 -7.45 13.67 -6.79
C GLY A 75 -8.86 13.72 -7.43
N CYS A 76 -9.68 12.69 -7.20
CA CYS A 76 -11.05 12.51 -7.71
C CYS A 76 -12.10 12.88 -6.65
N ASP A 77 -13.38 12.86 -7.04
CA ASP A 77 -14.53 13.21 -6.18
C ASP A 77 -14.54 12.50 -4.83
N LEU A 78 -14.17 11.22 -4.83
CA LEU A 78 -14.08 10.38 -3.64
C LEU A 78 -12.67 9.82 -3.45
N ASP A 79 -11.60 10.49 -3.88
CA ASP A 79 -10.23 10.11 -3.52
C ASP A 79 -9.32 11.35 -3.50
N HIS A 80 -9.05 11.86 -2.30
CA HIS A 80 -8.26 13.07 -2.10
C HIS A 80 -6.89 12.75 -1.49
N HIS A 81 -5.88 12.55 -2.33
CA HIS A 81 -4.45 12.51 -1.97
C HIS A 81 -3.66 13.69 -2.64
N GLY A 82 -3.43 14.79 -1.92
CA GLY A 82 -2.95 16.16 -2.31
C GLY A 82 -3.86 16.94 -3.31
N LEU A 83 -4.29 18.21 -3.21
CA LEU A 83 -3.68 19.48 -2.73
C LEU A 83 -4.76 20.46 -2.20
N ASN A 84 -4.65 20.91 -0.94
CA ASN A 84 -5.42 21.99 -0.28
C ASN A 84 -6.96 21.88 -0.17
N ILE A 85 -7.49 21.88 1.06
CA ILE A 85 -8.35 22.93 1.67
C ILE A 85 -8.80 22.45 3.08
N GLY A 86 -8.22 23.05 4.13
CA GLY A 86 -8.88 23.26 5.43
C GLY A 86 -9.06 22.09 6.42
N ASN A 87 -8.03 21.86 7.24
CA ASN A 87 -8.09 21.33 8.62
C ASN A 87 -7.99 19.82 8.93
N LEU A 88 -7.40 19.04 8.03
CA LEU A 88 -6.48 17.92 8.39
C LEU A 88 -5.34 17.94 7.34
N PRO A 89 -4.12 17.45 7.61
CA PRO A 89 -3.13 17.27 6.55
C PRO A 89 -3.75 16.41 5.45
N PHE A 90 -3.85 16.96 4.24
CA PHE A 90 -4.59 16.40 3.10
C PHE A 90 -4.21 14.94 2.77
N GLN A 91 -3.03 14.50 3.19
CA GLN A 91 -2.50 13.14 3.04
C GLN A 91 -3.17 12.07 3.95
N ALA A 92 -4.21 12.41 4.71
CA ALA A 92 -4.76 11.56 5.78
C ALA A 92 -6.24 11.16 5.62
N ARG A 93 -6.89 11.47 4.49
CA ARG A 93 -8.31 11.11 4.25
C ARG A 93 -8.40 10.08 3.13
N CYS A 94 -9.02 8.93 3.41
CA CYS A 94 -9.32 7.92 2.40
C CYS A 94 -10.73 8.13 1.81
N SER A 95 -11.07 7.42 0.73
CA SER A 95 -12.34 7.52 0.03
C SER A 95 -13.54 7.23 0.95
N LEU A 96 -13.40 6.25 1.84
CA LEU A 96 -14.41 5.87 2.82
C LEU A 96 -14.62 6.91 3.92
N ASP A 97 -13.59 7.67 4.31
CA ASP A 97 -13.75 8.78 5.27
C ASP A 97 -14.69 9.85 4.70
N LEU A 98 -14.56 10.17 3.41
CA LEU A 98 -15.42 11.15 2.73
C LEU A 98 -16.88 10.68 2.64
N LEU A 99 -17.09 9.38 2.34
CA LEU A 99 -18.42 8.78 2.33
C LEU A 99 -19.05 8.78 3.73
N HIS A 100 -18.26 8.45 4.76
CA HIS A 100 -18.73 8.48 6.13
C HIS A 100 -19.12 9.90 6.57
N GLU A 101 -18.27 10.90 6.31
CA GLU A 101 -18.57 12.30 6.63
C GLU A 101 -19.84 12.81 5.94
N LYS A 102 -20.10 12.35 4.70
CA LYS A 102 -21.22 12.84 3.90
C LYS A 102 -22.55 12.14 4.22
N TYR A 103 -22.53 10.83 4.41
CA TYR A 103 -23.75 10.01 4.52
C TYR A 103 -23.94 9.39 5.90
N ASP A 104 -22.95 9.51 6.78
CA ASP A 104 -22.98 9.06 8.17
C ASP A 104 -23.49 7.62 8.36
N PHE A 105 -23.08 6.72 7.45
CA PHE A 105 -23.56 5.34 7.46
C PHE A 105 -23.17 4.61 8.75
N VAL A 106 -22.09 5.00 9.42
CA VAL A 106 -21.68 4.41 10.70
C VAL A 106 -22.58 4.82 11.85
N ALA A 107 -23.07 6.07 11.91
CA ALA A 107 -24.01 6.46 12.96
C ALA A 107 -25.35 5.74 12.81
N ASN A 108 -25.81 5.59 11.56
CA ASN A 108 -27.05 4.87 11.25
C ASN A 108 -26.90 3.35 11.41
N HIS A 109 -25.68 2.83 11.22
CA HIS A 109 -25.37 1.40 11.31
C HIS A 109 -24.14 1.14 12.19
N PRO A 110 -24.25 1.27 13.53
CA PRO A 110 -23.10 1.23 14.44
C PRO A 110 -22.30 -0.08 14.41
N TYR A 111 -22.91 -1.18 13.96
CA TYR A 111 -22.23 -2.46 13.79
C TYR A 111 -21.17 -2.44 12.68
N LEU A 112 -21.25 -1.50 11.72
CA LEU A 112 -20.25 -1.30 10.66
C LEU A 112 -18.99 -0.59 11.15
N ALA A 113 -19.07 0.16 12.26
CA ALA A 113 -17.97 0.99 12.78
C ALA A 113 -16.65 0.22 12.90
N LYS A 114 -16.71 -1.03 13.36
CA LYS A 114 -15.52 -1.87 13.55
C LYS A 114 -14.89 -2.28 12.23
N VAL A 115 -15.71 -2.70 11.27
CA VAL A 115 -15.26 -3.15 9.95
C VAL A 115 -14.65 -1.96 9.21
N PHE A 116 -15.35 -0.81 9.22
CA PHE A 116 -14.86 0.46 8.69
C PHE A 116 -13.50 0.86 9.28
N ASN A 117 -13.39 0.92 10.61
CA ASN A 117 -12.14 1.31 11.27
C ASN A 117 -10.98 0.38 10.88
N ARG A 118 -11.23 -0.91 10.71
CA ARG A 118 -10.19 -1.88 10.36
C ARG A 118 -9.71 -1.75 8.91
N VAL A 119 -10.63 -1.56 7.98
CA VAL A 119 -10.30 -1.27 6.57
C VAL A 119 -9.58 0.07 6.45
N ARG A 120 -10.09 1.10 7.13
CA ARG A 120 -9.48 2.44 7.18
C ARG A 120 -8.04 2.43 7.72
N LEU A 121 -7.78 1.74 8.84
CA LEU A 121 -6.42 1.61 9.38
C LEU A 121 -5.50 0.81 8.45
N ASN A 122 -6.05 -0.20 7.76
CA ASN A 122 -5.29 -0.96 6.77
C ASN A 122 -4.88 -0.11 5.56
N ASP A 123 -5.77 0.76 5.10
CA ASP A 123 -5.54 1.65 3.97
C ASP A 123 -4.56 2.77 4.34
N LEU A 124 -4.87 3.55 5.38
CA LEU A 124 -4.08 4.72 5.76
C LEU A 124 -2.70 4.40 6.36
N GLN A 125 -2.61 3.29 7.11
CA GLN A 125 -1.43 2.97 7.92
C GLN A 125 -0.76 1.65 7.53
N GLY A 126 -1.34 0.91 6.58
CA GLY A 126 -0.84 -0.42 6.23
C GLY A 126 -0.96 -1.45 7.36
N GLU A 127 -1.79 -1.19 8.38
CA GLU A 127 -1.98 -2.11 9.49
C GLU A 127 -2.69 -3.38 9.04
N SER A 128 -2.25 -4.56 9.48
CA SER A 128 -2.94 -5.80 9.12
C SER A 128 -4.40 -5.79 9.56
N VAL A 129 -5.34 -6.21 8.71
CA VAL A 129 -6.78 -6.29 9.06
C VAL A 129 -7.10 -7.40 10.06
N SER A 130 -6.30 -8.47 10.08
CA SER A 130 -6.37 -9.55 11.08
C SER A 130 -4.96 -10.10 11.32
N ARG A 131 -4.77 -10.86 12.41
CA ARG A 131 -3.52 -11.61 12.66
C ARG A 131 -3.42 -12.88 11.82
N HIS A 132 -4.54 -13.34 11.25
CA HIS A 132 -4.57 -14.56 10.47
C HIS A 132 -3.73 -14.43 9.19
N PRO A 133 -2.89 -15.44 8.85
CA PRO A 133 -2.01 -15.39 7.68
C PRO A 133 -2.77 -15.40 6.34
N HIS A 134 -4.00 -15.89 6.35
CA HIS A 134 -4.92 -15.88 5.20
C HIS A 134 -6.10 -14.95 5.45
N ASN A 135 -5.85 -13.76 5.99
CA ASN A 135 -6.91 -12.77 6.15
C ASN A 135 -7.40 -12.24 4.78
N ILE A 136 -8.55 -11.58 4.76
CA ILE A 136 -9.19 -11.07 3.53
C ILE A 136 -8.24 -10.25 2.62
N ARG A 137 -7.30 -9.47 3.17
CA ARG A 137 -6.32 -8.70 2.37
C ARG A 137 -5.40 -9.62 1.59
N GLU A 138 -4.86 -10.64 2.28
CA GLU A 138 -3.93 -11.58 1.69
C GLU A 138 -4.62 -12.45 0.64
N LEU A 139 -5.85 -12.90 0.94
CA LEU A 139 -6.68 -13.67 0.01
C LEU A 139 -7.02 -12.86 -1.25
N MET A 140 -7.48 -11.63 -1.09
CA MET A 140 -7.74 -10.70 -2.18
C MET A 140 -6.50 -10.46 -3.05
N THR A 141 -5.35 -10.23 -2.43
CA THR A 141 -4.10 -9.98 -3.16
C THR A 141 -3.73 -11.20 -4.02
N ALA A 142 -3.84 -12.41 -3.46
CA ALA A 142 -3.57 -13.64 -4.19
C ALA A 142 -4.58 -13.93 -5.29
N LEU A 143 -5.86 -13.65 -5.05
CA LEU A 143 -6.91 -13.79 -6.05
C LEU A 143 -6.69 -12.81 -7.21
N THR A 144 -6.33 -11.55 -6.91
CA THR A 144 -5.99 -10.54 -7.92
C THR A 144 -4.82 -10.98 -8.79
N ALA A 145 -3.78 -11.56 -8.20
CA ALA A 145 -2.64 -12.10 -8.94
C ALA A 145 -3.02 -13.33 -9.80
N SER A 146 -4.01 -14.11 -9.35
CA SER A 146 -4.48 -15.31 -10.06
C SER A 146 -5.45 -14.99 -11.19
N LEU A 147 -6.14 -13.85 -11.11
CA LEU A 147 -7.18 -13.39 -12.03
C LEU A 147 -6.91 -11.96 -12.51
N PRO A 148 -5.75 -11.67 -13.14
CA PRO A 148 -5.35 -10.30 -13.50
C PRO A 148 -6.28 -9.64 -14.53
N ASP A 149 -6.92 -10.44 -15.37
CA ASP A 149 -7.84 -10.01 -16.43
C ASP A 149 -9.32 -10.00 -15.99
N GLU A 150 -9.62 -10.41 -14.75
CA GLU A 150 -10.99 -10.50 -14.22
C GLU A 150 -11.18 -9.67 -12.91
N PRO A 151 -10.84 -8.37 -12.89
CA PRO A 151 -10.96 -7.55 -11.69
C PRO A 151 -12.40 -7.46 -11.14
N GLN A 152 -13.41 -7.59 -12.00
CA GLN A 152 -14.81 -7.63 -11.55
C GLN A 152 -15.09 -8.86 -10.66
N VAL A 153 -14.53 -10.03 -10.98
CA VAL A 153 -14.75 -11.26 -10.19
C VAL A 153 -14.16 -11.10 -8.80
N VAL A 154 -12.99 -10.46 -8.69
CA VAL A 154 -12.35 -10.14 -7.41
C VAL A 154 -13.19 -9.14 -6.61
N LEU A 155 -13.71 -8.09 -7.26
CA LEU A 155 -14.59 -7.11 -6.62
C LEU A 155 -15.89 -7.76 -6.10
N ASP A 156 -16.52 -8.60 -6.90
CA ASP A 156 -17.74 -9.32 -6.49
C ASP A 156 -17.46 -10.24 -5.30
N TRP A 157 -16.30 -10.91 -5.30
CA TRP A 157 -15.90 -11.79 -4.20
C TRP A 157 -15.67 -11.03 -2.90
N LEU A 158 -14.98 -9.88 -2.99
CA LEU A 158 -14.80 -8.97 -1.86
C LEU A 158 -16.14 -8.42 -1.35
N SER A 159 -17.03 -8.02 -2.26
CA SER A 159 -18.33 -7.42 -1.91
C SER A 159 -19.18 -8.41 -1.12
N VAL A 160 -19.29 -9.64 -1.61
CA VAL A 160 -19.98 -10.75 -0.93
C VAL A 160 -19.34 -11.05 0.44
N ALA A 161 -18.00 -11.08 0.52
CA ALA A 161 -17.29 -11.29 1.78
C ALA A 161 -17.66 -10.22 2.81
N PHE A 162 -17.61 -8.94 2.43
CA PHE A 162 -17.94 -7.83 3.31
C PHE A 162 -19.41 -7.83 3.72
N CYS A 163 -20.35 -8.08 2.81
CA CYS A 163 -21.77 -8.22 3.16
C CYS A 163 -22.00 -9.33 4.19
N GLY A 164 -21.32 -10.48 4.04
CA GLY A 164 -21.33 -11.55 5.05
C GLY A 164 -20.81 -11.08 6.41
N VAL A 165 -19.71 -10.34 6.44
CA VAL A 165 -19.16 -9.75 7.68
C VAL A 165 -20.13 -8.72 8.29
N PHE A 166 -20.78 -7.88 7.48
CA PHE A 166 -21.78 -6.92 7.94
C PHE A 166 -22.94 -7.64 8.62
N TRP A 167 -23.46 -8.70 8.01
CA TRP A 167 -24.53 -9.54 8.55
C TRP A 167 -24.18 -10.18 9.89
N LEU A 168 -22.96 -10.73 10.01
CA LEU A 168 -22.45 -11.32 11.24
C LEU A 168 -22.30 -10.29 12.37
N CYS A 169 -21.76 -9.10 12.04
CA CYS A 169 -21.63 -7.99 12.98
C CYS A 169 -23.00 -7.52 13.47
N GLN A 170 -23.99 -7.40 12.57
CA GLN A 170 -25.36 -7.04 12.91
C GLN A 170 -26.01 -8.09 13.84
N SER A 171 -25.76 -9.37 13.57
CA SER A 171 -26.29 -10.50 14.32
C SER A 171 -25.58 -10.74 15.67
N LYS A 172 -24.48 -10.01 15.96
CA LYS A 172 -23.65 -10.16 17.16
C LYS A 172 -23.08 -11.57 17.38
N VAL A 173 -22.89 -12.31 16.30
CA VAL A 173 -22.45 -13.72 16.33
C VAL A 173 -20.94 -13.87 16.50
N ILE A 174 -20.16 -12.82 16.22
CA ILE A 174 -18.69 -12.93 16.07
C ILE A 174 -17.91 -11.95 16.95
N HIS A 175 -16.74 -12.43 17.41
CA HIS A 175 -15.73 -11.66 18.14
C HIS A 175 -14.80 -10.86 17.20
N ASN A 176 -14.32 -9.72 17.68
CA ASN A 176 -13.72 -8.68 16.84
C ASN A 176 -12.41 -9.09 16.12
N ASP A 177 -11.63 -10.00 16.67
CA ASP A 177 -10.28 -10.30 16.16
C ASP A 177 -10.27 -11.26 14.96
N GLU A 178 -11.40 -11.94 14.70
CA GLU A 178 -11.54 -13.01 13.70
C GLU A 178 -12.40 -12.58 12.49
N LEU A 179 -12.81 -11.31 12.44
CA LEU A 179 -13.76 -10.77 11.45
C LEU A 179 -13.37 -11.02 9.99
N PHE A 180 -12.07 -11.17 9.71
CA PHE A 180 -11.54 -11.26 8.35
C PHE A 180 -10.82 -12.58 8.07
N ASP A 181 -11.09 -13.59 8.89
CA ASP A 181 -10.50 -14.91 8.78
C ASP A 181 -11.34 -15.80 7.84
N PRO A 182 -10.75 -16.78 7.13
CA PRO A 182 -11.44 -17.57 6.10
C PRO A 182 -12.75 -18.20 6.57
N ASP A 183 -12.75 -18.77 7.78
CA ASP A 183 -13.93 -19.44 8.35
C ASP A 183 -15.05 -18.45 8.66
N THR A 184 -14.69 -17.27 9.18
CA THR A 184 -15.63 -16.17 9.42
C THR A 184 -16.23 -15.66 8.13
N LEU A 185 -15.41 -15.44 7.09
CA LEU A 185 -15.89 -15.00 5.79
C LEU A 185 -16.88 -16.02 5.21
N ARG A 186 -16.52 -17.30 5.21
CA ARG A 186 -17.37 -18.39 4.71
C ARG A 186 -18.69 -18.49 5.49
N CYS A 187 -18.64 -18.43 6.82
CA CYS A 187 -19.83 -18.44 7.67
C CYS A 187 -20.73 -17.22 7.40
N GLY A 188 -20.16 -16.05 7.20
CA GLY A 188 -20.90 -14.84 6.84
C GLY A 188 -21.64 -14.97 5.53
N VAL A 189 -20.96 -15.49 4.50
CA VAL A 189 -21.54 -15.72 3.19
C VAL A 189 -22.63 -16.80 3.24
N GLU A 190 -22.44 -17.87 4.00
CA GLU A 190 -23.45 -18.92 4.22
C GLU A 190 -24.74 -18.35 4.82
N LEU A 191 -24.63 -17.40 5.75
CA LEU A 191 -25.78 -16.79 6.41
C LEU A 191 -26.42 -15.67 5.57
N TYR A 192 -25.63 -14.89 4.85
CA TYR A 192 -26.10 -13.73 4.08
C TYR A 192 -26.65 -14.11 2.70
N CYS A 193 -25.92 -14.95 1.95
CA CYS A 193 -26.26 -15.33 0.57
C CYS A 193 -25.83 -16.80 0.28
N PRO A 194 -26.53 -17.79 0.85
CA PRO A 194 -26.14 -19.20 0.76
C PRO A 194 -26.02 -19.73 -0.67
N GLU A 195 -26.78 -19.18 -1.62
CA GLU A 195 -26.73 -19.51 -3.04
C GLU A 195 -25.36 -19.20 -3.68
N ARG A 196 -24.60 -18.25 -3.12
CA ARG A 196 -23.25 -17.91 -3.59
C ARG A 196 -22.15 -18.64 -2.86
N LEU A 197 -22.47 -19.43 -1.81
CA LEU A 197 -21.48 -20.06 -0.95
C LEU A 197 -20.52 -21.00 -1.71
N SER A 198 -21.03 -21.77 -2.67
CA SER A 198 -20.21 -22.71 -3.46
C SER A 198 -19.16 -21.95 -4.27
N TRP A 199 -19.60 -20.95 -5.03
CA TRP A 199 -18.72 -20.08 -5.82
C TRP A 199 -17.71 -19.34 -4.94
N PHE A 200 -18.17 -18.81 -3.81
CA PHE A 200 -17.31 -18.08 -2.88
C PHE A 200 -16.21 -18.99 -2.29
N SER A 201 -16.59 -20.21 -1.92
CA SER A 201 -15.67 -21.20 -1.34
C SER A 201 -14.63 -21.68 -2.35
N GLU A 202 -15.00 -21.84 -3.62
CA GLU A 202 -14.06 -22.18 -4.69
C GLU A 202 -12.99 -21.11 -4.89
N LEU A 203 -13.38 -19.83 -4.94
CA LEU A 203 -12.43 -18.72 -5.05
C LEU A 203 -11.59 -18.55 -3.78
N LEU A 204 -12.17 -18.79 -2.60
CA LEU A 204 -11.45 -18.77 -1.33
C LEU A 204 -10.32 -19.82 -1.31
N GLU A 205 -10.61 -21.06 -1.74
CA GLU A 205 -9.58 -22.10 -1.83
C GLU A 205 -8.55 -21.80 -2.91
N THR A 206 -8.97 -21.28 -4.06
CA THR A 206 -8.06 -20.79 -5.12
C THR A 206 -7.06 -19.78 -4.56
N ALA A 207 -7.55 -18.78 -3.82
CA ALA A 207 -6.70 -17.77 -3.19
C ALA A 207 -5.75 -18.38 -2.14
N ARG A 208 -6.20 -19.35 -1.35
CA ARG A 208 -5.36 -20.04 -0.35
C ARG A 208 -4.24 -20.86 -1.00
N THR A 209 -4.56 -21.61 -2.05
CA THR A 209 -3.56 -22.35 -2.82
C THR A 209 -2.55 -21.40 -3.45
N ALA A 210 -3.00 -20.31 -4.07
CA ALA A 210 -2.13 -19.30 -4.65
C ALA A 210 -1.20 -18.67 -3.60
N LEU A 211 -1.71 -18.35 -2.40
CA LEU A 211 -0.90 -17.84 -1.29
C LEU A 211 0.21 -18.80 -0.87
N GLN A 212 -0.08 -20.10 -0.82
CA GLN A 212 0.90 -21.11 -0.47
C GLN A 212 1.97 -21.26 -1.55
N VAL A 213 1.56 -21.30 -2.83
CA VAL A 213 2.49 -21.36 -3.97
C VAL A 213 3.41 -20.14 -3.98
N GLU A 214 2.85 -18.94 -3.84
CA GLU A 214 3.60 -17.69 -3.72
C GLU A 214 4.62 -17.73 -2.57
N TRP A 215 4.20 -18.25 -1.41
CA TRP A 215 5.10 -18.40 -0.26
C TRP A 215 6.27 -19.33 -0.56
N ASP A 216 6.01 -20.49 -1.18
CA ASP A 216 7.03 -21.48 -1.49
C ASP A 216 8.01 -20.96 -2.56
N LEU A 217 7.50 -20.28 -3.59
CA LEU A 217 8.31 -19.60 -4.60
C LEU A 217 9.20 -18.52 -3.98
N ALA A 218 8.65 -17.69 -3.08
CA ALA A 218 9.41 -16.65 -2.39
C ALA A 218 10.52 -17.23 -1.51
N VAL A 219 10.25 -18.30 -0.77
CA VAL A 219 11.27 -18.98 0.05
C VAL A 219 12.39 -19.54 -0.83
N ALA A 220 12.04 -20.22 -1.92
CA ALA A 220 13.01 -20.77 -2.85
C ALA A 220 13.87 -19.68 -3.50
N ALA A 221 13.27 -18.56 -3.92
CA ALA A 221 13.97 -17.43 -4.54
C ALA A 221 14.95 -16.75 -3.55
N VAL A 222 14.53 -16.57 -2.30
CA VAL A 222 15.40 -16.01 -1.24
C VAL A 222 16.58 -16.94 -0.94
N GLU A 223 16.36 -18.26 -0.99
CA GLU A 223 17.42 -19.25 -0.78
C GLU A 223 18.41 -19.31 -1.94
N ASP A 224 17.92 -19.29 -3.17
CA ASP A 224 18.76 -19.22 -4.36
C ASP A 224 19.60 -17.94 -4.39
N ALA A 225 19.00 -16.79 -4.06
CA ALA A 225 19.70 -15.52 -3.93
C ALA A 225 20.86 -15.59 -2.92
N ALA A 226 20.63 -16.18 -1.75
CA ALA A 226 21.66 -16.38 -0.75
C ALA A 226 22.79 -17.31 -1.24
N LYS A 227 22.45 -18.43 -1.89
CA LYS A 227 23.43 -19.37 -2.47
C LYS A 227 24.29 -18.73 -3.56
N LYS A 228 23.72 -17.81 -4.34
CA LYS A 228 24.40 -17.07 -5.40
C LYS A 228 25.23 -15.87 -4.90
N GLY A 229 25.31 -15.65 -3.58
CA GLY A 229 26.10 -14.56 -3.01
C GLY A 229 25.45 -13.17 -3.10
N TRP A 230 24.14 -13.11 -3.37
CA TRP A 230 23.37 -11.85 -3.37
C TRP A 230 22.91 -11.41 -1.98
N LEU A 231 23.34 -12.11 -0.94
CA LEU A 231 23.13 -11.79 0.46
C LEU A 231 24.43 -11.25 1.06
N THR A 232 24.40 -10.05 1.61
CA THR A 232 25.58 -9.42 2.23
C THR A 232 25.22 -8.66 3.50
N GLU A 233 26.23 -8.31 4.28
CA GLU A 233 26.10 -7.46 5.46
C GLU A 233 26.86 -6.16 5.22
N VAL A 234 26.19 -5.04 5.52
CA VAL A 234 26.75 -3.70 5.38
C VAL A 234 26.77 -3.03 6.72
N PHE A 235 27.95 -2.59 7.16
CA PHE A 235 28.06 -1.72 8.33
C PHE A 235 27.50 -0.35 7.98
N VAL A 236 26.50 0.09 8.74
CA VAL A 236 25.88 1.42 8.64
C VAL A 236 26.43 2.25 9.80
N PRO A 237 27.34 3.21 9.54
CA PRO A 237 27.99 3.99 10.60
C PRO A 237 27.00 4.72 11.51
N ALA A 238 25.92 5.27 10.94
CA ALA A 238 24.86 5.95 11.69
C ALA A 238 24.16 5.04 12.71
N LEU A 239 24.06 3.74 12.41
CA LEU A 239 23.50 2.73 13.31
C LEU A 239 24.54 2.09 14.23
N LYS A 240 25.83 2.24 13.91
CA LYS A 240 26.93 1.44 14.47
C LYS A 240 26.62 -0.08 14.43
N ARG A 241 25.93 -0.55 13.39
CA ARG A 241 25.49 -1.95 13.23
C ARG A 241 25.63 -2.42 11.80
N TYR A 242 25.77 -3.72 11.64
CA TYR A 242 25.62 -4.39 10.36
C TYR A 242 24.13 -4.62 10.08
N ILE A 243 23.72 -4.32 8.85
CA ILE A 243 22.40 -4.67 8.34
C ILE A 243 22.55 -5.68 7.22
N LYS A 244 21.61 -6.62 7.16
CA LYS A 244 21.58 -7.68 6.16
C LYS A 244 20.78 -7.23 4.94
N ILE A 245 21.41 -7.27 3.77
CA ILE A 245 20.83 -6.81 2.50
C ILE A 245 20.81 -7.99 1.53
N ILE A 246 19.70 -8.15 0.81
CA ILE A 246 19.55 -9.21 -0.20
C ILE A 246 19.01 -8.65 -1.51
N LEU A 247 19.56 -9.13 -2.64
CA LEU A 247 18.95 -9.01 -3.97
C LEU A 247 18.31 -10.35 -4.36
N VAL A 248 17.01 -10.34 -4.63
CA VAL A 248 16.22 -11.52 -4.99
C VAL A 248 15.67 -11.32 -6.39
N PHE A 249 15.82 -12.33 -7.25
CA PHE A 249 15.18 -12.38 -8.55
C PHE A 249 13.93 -13.25 -8.45
N GLY A 250 12.77 -12.68 -8.78
CA GLY A 250 11.49 -13.36 -8.67
C GLY A 250 10.33 -12.39 -8.58
N ASP A 251 9.12 -12.88 -8.86
CA ASP A 251 7.91 -12.06 -9.00
C ASP A 251 6.89 -12.27 -7.87
N SER A 252 7.27 -12.99 -6.81
CA SER A 252 6.31 -13.27 -5.75
C SER A 252 6.10 -12.06 -4.84
N THR A 253 4.83 -11.79 -4.54
CA THR A 253 4.38 -10.82 -3.52
C THR A 253 4.88 -11.15 -2.11
N LYS A 254 5.37 -12.40 -1.88
CA LYS A 254 5.83 -12.91 -0.59
C LYS A 254 7.34 -12.81 -0.39
N ILE A 255 8.11 -12.31 -1.35
CA ILE A 255 9.58 -12.18 -1.24
C ILE A 255 9.98 -11.32 -0.05
N GLY A 256 9.36 -10.14 0.14
CA GLY A 256 9.62 -9.27 1.29
C GLY A 256 9.43 -10.00 2.64
N PRO A 257 8.25 -10.57 2.92
CA PRO A 257 8.01 -11.41 4.10
C PRO A 257 9.00 -12.59 4.26
N ALA A 258 9.28 -13.35 3.20
CA ALA A 258 10.18 -14.51 3.25
C ALA A 258 11.62 -14.09 3.59
N ALA A 259 12.13 -13.04 2.96
CA ALA A 259 13.46 -12.49 3.25
C ALA A 259 13.56 -11.93 4.68
N ARG A 260 12.49 -11.32 5.20
CA ARG A 260 12.42 -10.87 6.61
C ARG A 260 12.50 -12.03 7.60
N LYS A 261 11.95 -13.22 7.30
CA LYS A 261 12.16 -14.43 8.13
C LYS A 261 13.64 -14.83 8.21
N LYS A 262 14.45 -14.52 7.19
CA LYS A 262 15.92 -14.68 7.21
C LYS A 262 16.67 -13.48 7.82
N LYS A 263 15.95 -12.59 8.52
CA LYS A 263 16.47 -11.38 9.19
C LYS A 263 17.08 -10.36 8.23
N CYS A 264 16.66 -10.33 6.96
CA CYS A 264 17.08 -9.28 6.04
C CYS A 264 16.41 -7.94 6.40
N ASN A 265 17.20 -6.87 6.42
CA ASN A 265 16.76 -5.52 6.78
C ASN A 265 16.51 -4.65 5.55
N LEU A 266 17.12 -4.97 4.41
CA LEU A 266 16.83 -4.34 3.13
C LEU A 266 16.73 -5.43 2.07
N ILE A 267 15.62 -5.44 1.35
CA ILE A 267 15.29 -6.44 0.34
C ILE A 267 15.13 -5.70 -0.98
N ILE A 268 15.88 -6.09 -2.01
CA ILE A 268 15.68 -5.60 -3.38
C ILE A 268 15.19 -6.80 -4.18
N GLN A 269 13.97 -6.71 -4.70
CA GLN A 269 13.35 -7.69 -5.57
C GLN A 269 13.43 -7.18 -7.01
N ALA A 270 13.90 -8.03 -7.91
CA ALA A 270 13.90 -7.78 -9.34
C ALA A 270 12.98 -8.79 -10.03
N ASN A 271 11.92 -8.27 -10.63
CA ASN A 271 10.93 -9.05 -11.35
C ASN A 271 11.45 -9.45 -12.74
N PRO A 272 10.92 -10.54 -13.34
CA PRO A 272 11.32 -10.98 -14.68
C PRO A 272 11.06 -9.95 -15.79
N ASP A 273 10.06 -9.08 -15.59
CA ASP A 273 9.67 -8.01 -16.51
C ASP A 273 10.57 -6.75 -16.42
N GLY A 274 11.54 -6.74 -15.49
CA GLY A 274 12.46 -5.64 -15.27
C GLY A 274 12.04 -4.66 -14.18
N HIS A 275 10.84 -4.80 -13.61
CA HIS A 275 10.41 -3.99 -12.47
C HIS A 275 11.21 -4.35 -11.21
N VAL A 276 11.37 -3.36 -10.33
CA VAL A 276 12.17 -3.51 -9.10
C VAL A 276 11.39 -2.97 -7.90
N GLN A 277 11.36 -3.77 -6.84
CA GLN A 277 10.74 -3.41 -5.58
C GLN A 277 11.79 -3.42 -4.46
N VAL A 278 11.80 -2.42 -3.59
CA VAL A 278 12.71 -2.33 -2.45
C VAL A 278 11.89 -2.30 -1.17
N PHE A 279 12.23 -3.13 -0.20
CA PHE A 279 11.55 -3.17 1.09
C PHE A 279 12.54 -2.94 2.23
N SER A 280 12.18 -2.08 3.18
CA SER A 280 12.82 -2.00 4.48
C SER A 280 12.18 -3.01 5.44
N GLY A 281 13.01 -3.82 6.07
CA GLY A 281 12.68 -4.59 7.26
C GLY A 281 12.83 -3.78 8.55
N THR A 282 12.34 -4.35 9.65
CA THR A 282 12.54 -3.80 10.99
C THR A 282 13.85 -4.32 11.58
N ILE A 283 14.63 -3.43 12.19
CA ILE A 283 15.82 -3.72 12.97
C ILE A 283 15.41 -3.67 14.44
N ASN A 284 15.49 -4.80 15.14
CA ASN A 284 15.16 -4.86 16.57
C ASN A 284 16.44 -4.73 17.42
N ASP A 285 16.38 -3.89 18.45
CA ASP A 285 17.35 -3.85 19.55
C ASP A 285 16.74 -4.38 20.82
N HIS A 286 17.00 -5.65 21.07
CA HIS A 286 16.47 -6.34 22.24
C HIS A 286 17.03 -5.77 23.56
N GLN A 287 18.24 -5.21 23.56
CA GLN A 287 18.85 -4.67 24.78
C GLN A 287 18.14 -3.38 25.23
N ASN A 288 17.88 -2.46 24.30
CA ASN A 288 17.24 -1.19 24.60
C ASN A 288 15.72 -1.19 24.36
N ARG A 289 15.14 -2.34 23.97
CA ARG A 289 13.74 -2.49 23.52
C ARG A 289 13.35 -1.50 22.41
N ARG A 290 14.31 -1.15 21.55
CA ARG A 290 14.09 -0.21 20.44
C ARG A 290 13.84 -0.96 19.14
N ARG A 291 13.07 -0.35 18.25
CA ARG A 291 12.85 -0.85 16.90
C ARG A 291 13.12 0.25 15.92
N TRP A 292 13.89 -0.05 14.89
CA TRP A 292 14.18 0.89 13.82
C TRP A 292 13.72 0.36 12.47
N LYS A 293 13.47 1.28 11.54
CA LYS A 293 13.39 0.99 10.11
C LYS A 293 14.37 1.86 9.35
N ILE A 294 14.80 1.36 8.20
CA ILE A 294 15.62 2.11 7.26
C ILE A 294 14.65 3.00 6.46
N HIS A 295 14.78 4.31 6.60
CA HIS A 295 14.10 5.23 5.68
C HIS A 295 14.75 5.12 4.31
N LEU A 296 13.97 4.79 3.28
CA LEU A 296 14.52 4.49 1.95
C LEU A 296 14.92 5.74 1.14
N GLY A 297 15.11 6.90 1.78
CA GLY A 297 15.15 8.19 1.09
C GLY A 297 16.40 8.54 0.36
N ALA A 298 17.53 8.34 1.03
CA ALA A 298 18.81 8.44 0.36
C ALA A 298 18.91 7.43 -0.79
N ILE A 299 18.34 6.22 -0.64
CA ILE A 299 18.34 5.18 -1.67
C ILE A 299 17.47 5.61 -2.87
N ALA A 300 16.26 6.11 -2.59
CA ALA A 300 15.35 6.64 -3.60
C ALA A 300 15.99 7.79 -4.41
N ALA A 301 16.56 8.78 -3.72
CA ALA A 301 17.25 9.89 -4.36
C ALA A 301 18.40 9.39 -5.26
N ARG A 302 19.19 8.44 -4.76
CA ARG A 302 20.29 7.86 -5.51
C ARG A 302 19.83 7.11 -6.77
N PHE A 303 18.75 6.33 -6.67
CA PHE A 303 18.20 5.63 -7.82
C PHE A 303 17.68 6.60 -8.88
N ARG A 304 17.09 7.72 -8.46
CA ARG A 304 16.64 8.77 -9.38
C ARG A 304 17.79 9.43 -10.14
N GLU A 305 18.88 9.77 -9.44
CA GLU A 305 20.08 10.32 -10.08
C GLU A 305 20.61 9.37 -11.17
N LEU A 306 20.63 8.07 -10.88
CA LEU A 306 21.05 7.06 -11.84
C LEU A 306 20.09 7.02 -13.04
N GLU A 307 18.79 6.94 -12.82
CA GLU A 307 17.78 6.94 -13.90
C GLU A 307 17.92 8.19 -14.78
N ALA A 308 18.11 9.37 -14.19
CA ALA A 308 18.33 10.60 -14.95
C ALA A 308 19.56 10.48 -15.86
N VAL A 309 20.68 9.97 -15.35
CA VAL A 309 21.91 9.75 -16.13
C VAL A 309 21.67 8.74 -17.26
N TYR A 310 21.00 7.62 -16.99
CA TYR A 310 20.66 6.62 -18.02
C TYR A 310 19.73 7.19 -19.10
N ASN A 311 18.90 8.18 -18.77
CA ASN A 311 18.04 8.89 -19.71
C ASN A 311 18.72 10.11 -20.35
N GLY A 312 20.03 10.29 -20.19
CA GLY A 312 20.78 11.41 -20.79
C GLY A 312 20.43 12.77 -20.20
N ARG A 313 19.89 12.79 -18.98
CA ARG A 313 19.45 13.99 -18.25
C ARG A 313 20.28 14.20 -16.98
N THR A 314 20.26 15.41 -16.48
CA THR A 314 20.76 15.75 -15.14
C THR A 314 19.61 16.39 -14.38
N ILE A 315 19.39 15.99 -13.14
CA ILE A 315 18.41 16.64 -12.27
C ILE A 315 19.01 17.97 -11.81
N ARG A 316 18.47 19.11 -12.25
CA ARG A 316 19.12 20.43 -12.06
C ARG A 316 18.27 21.41 -11.27
N SER A 317 16.95 21.31 -11.36
CA SER A 317 16.04 22.28 -10.76
C SER A 317 15.29 21.70 -9.54
N LYS A 318 14.83 22.60 -8.67
CA LYS A 318 13.88 22.27 -7.60
C LYS A 318 12.61 21.65 -8.20
N GLU A 319 12.16 22.16 -9.35
CA GLU A 319 11.02 21.66 -10.13
C GLU A 319 11.23 20.21 -10.63
N ASP A 320 12.44 19.86 -11.11
CA ASP A 320 12.77 18.47 -11.45
C ASP A 320 12.60 17.60 -10.21
N TRP A 321 13.10 18.07 -9.06
CA TRP A 321 12.95 17.37 -7.79
C TRP A 321 11.51 17.37 -7.28
N GLU A 322 10.65 18.35 -7.61
CA GLU A 322 9.27 18.62 -7.12
C GLU A 322 8.12 18.06 -8.00
N ALA A 323 8.44 17.44 -9.13
CA ALA A 323 7.46 16.97 -10.11
C ALA A 323 6.43 15.89 -9.68
N THR A 324 6.37 15.37 -8.43
CA THR A 324 5.34 14.39 -7.97
C THR A 324 5.06 14.34 -6.44
N GLY A 325 4.62 15.45 -5.81
CA GLY A 325 3.73 15.45 -4.63
C GLY A 325 4.15 14.99 -3.19
N ASN A 326 5.18 14.17 -2.95
CA ASN A 326 5.64 13.78 -1.58
C ASN A 326 6.98 14.42 -1.16
N ILE A 327 7.31 14.57 0.14
CA ILE A 327 8.54 15.27 0.62
C ILE A 327 9.28 14.47 1.69
N TYR A 328 10.56 14.17 1.47
CA TYR A 328 11.53 13.68 2.46
C TYR A 328 12.41 14.82 2.97
N TYR A 329 13.13 14.62 4.07
CA TYR A 329 14.03 15.63 4.64
C TYR A 329 15.39 15.00 4.89
N ASP A 330 16.46 15.48 4.22
CA ASP A 330 17.85 15.09 4.50
C ASP A 330 18.58 16.23 5.19
N ASN A 331 19.15 15.99 6.36
CA ASN A 331 19.84 17.02 7.16
C ASN A 331 19.04 18.33 7.34
N GLY A 332 17.71 18.21 7.49
CA GLY A 332 16.80 19.36 7.64
C GLY A 332 16.43 20.06 6.33
N VAL A 333 16.98 19.63 5.19
CA VAL A 333 16.62 20.13 3.86
C VAL A 333 15.48 19.28 3.30
N PRO A 334 14.33 19.87 2.91
CA PRO A 334 13.30 19.14 2.20
C PRO A 334 13.81 18.68 0.84
N ILE A 335 13.90 17.38 0.65
CA ILE A 335 14.16 16.72 -0.62
C ILE A 335 12.82 16.10 -1.07
N PRO A 336 12.17 16.65 -2.09
CA PRO A 336 10.92 16.08 -2.56
C PRO A 336 11.10 14.63 -3.03
N TRP A 337 10.18 13.77 -2.56
CA TRP A 337 10.14 12.32 -2.72
C TRP A 337 9.40 11.92 -3.98
N HIS A 338 10.12 11.84 -5.09
CA HIS A 338 9.48 11.72 -6.38
C HIS A 338 10.23 10.69 -7.20
N LEU A 339 9.68 9.49 -7.30
CA LEU A 339 10.06 8.54 -8.32
C LEU A 339 8.84 8.44 -9.24
N PRO A 340 8.89 8.96 -10.49
CA PRO A 340 7.79 8.77 -11.43
C PRO A 340 7.50 7.28 -11.69
N GLU A 341 8.48 6.43 -11.37
CA GLU A 341 8.34 4.99 -11.50
C GLU A 341 8.18 4.27 -10.15
N PHE A 342 8.68 4.81 -9.02
CA PHE A 342 8.60 4.12 -7.73
C PHE A 342 7.59 4.71 -6.73
N SER A 343 6.53 3.96 -6.40
CA SER A 343 5.60 4.34 -5.33
C SER A 343 6.17 4.04 -3.94
N ALA A 344 5.83 4.86 -2.93
CA ALA A 344 6.18 4.64 -1.53
C ALA A 344 4.97 4.19 -0.71
N SER A 345 5.18 3.27 0.24
CA SER A 345 4.11 2.73 1.08
C SER A 345 3.39 3.78 1.94
N THR A 346 4.04 4.90 2.28
CA THR A 346 3.43 6.09 2.89
C THR A 346 4.24 7.34 2.54
N ALA A 347 3.58 8.49 2.39
CA ALA A 347 4.23 9.78 2.09
C ALA A 347 5.20 10.26 3.19
N GLN A 348 4.95 9.87 4.45
CA GLN A 348 5.71 10.31 5.62
C GLN A 348 6.80 9.32 6.05
N THR A 349 6.65 8.02 5.72
CA THR A 349 7.56 6.95 6.12
C THR A 349 7.69 5.88 5.02
N PRO A 350 8.48 6.14 3.97
CA PRO A 350 8.63 5.22 2.85
C PRO A 350 9.43 3.98 3.28
N THR A 351 8.69 2.91 3.60
CA THR A 351 9.25 1.61 3.98
C THR A 351 9.32 0.63 2.81
N ALA A 352 8.80 1.02 1.65
CA ALA A 352 8.97 0.32 0.39
C ALA A 352 9.11 1.32 -0.78
N LEU A 353 9.78 0.91 -1.86
CA LEU A 353 9.90 1.58 -3.16
C LEU A 353 9.41 0.60 -4.24
N PHE A 354 8.56 1.03 -5.18
CA PHE A 354 7.99 0.11 -6.20
C PHE A 354 8.06 0.65 -7.63
N ASN A 355 9.06 0.27 -8.44
CA ASN A 355 9.10 0.58 -9.88
C ASN A 355 7.96 -0.16 -10.58
N GLY A 356 6.79 0.44 -10.67
CA GLY A 356 5.55 -0.28 -11.00
C GLY A 356 4.96 -1.06 -9.81
N SER A 357 3.64 -1.22 -9.81
CA SER A 357 2.86 -1.94 -8.78
C SER A 357 1.64 -2.61 -9.41
N LEU A 358 0.93 -3.47 -8.68
CA LEU A 358 -0.38 -4.00 -9.12
C LEU A 358 -1.39 -2.89 -9.44
N SER A 359 -1.29 -1.75 -8.76
CA SER A 359 -2.11 -0.57 -9.05
C SER A 359 -1.57 0.27 -10.22
N SER A 360 -0.29 0.14 -10.58
CA SER A 360 0.40 0.87 -11.66
C SER A 360 1.08 -0.07 -12.67
N PRO A 361 0.36 -1.00 -13.31
CA PRO A 361 0.98 -2.00 -14.19
C PRO A 361 1.64 -1.40 -15.45
N ASN A 362 1.23 -0.19 -15.83
CA ASN A 362 1.70 0.48 -17.06
C ASN A 362 2.92 1.38 -16.82
N THR A 363 3.44 1.44 -15.60
CA THR A 363 4.72 2.10 -15.33
C THR A 363 5.81 1.36 -16.11
N PRO A 364 6.72 2.05 -16.82
CA PRO A 364 7.82 1.39 -17.51
C PRO A 364 8.85 0.86 -16.51
N ALA A 365 9.43 -0.31 -16.82
CA ALA A 365 10.53 -0.87 -16.06
C ALA A 365 11.77 0.03 -16.06
N THR A 366 12.48 0.06 -14.94
CA THR A 366 13.75 0.76 -14.79
C THR A 366 14.79 0.25 -15.78
N LYS A 367 15.60 1.16 -16.32
CA LYS A 367 16.74 0.82 -17.19
C LYS A 367 17.98 0.44 -16.39
N ILE A 368 17.96 0.64 -15.07
CA ILE A 368 19.08 0.32 -14.20
C ILE A 368 19.04 -1.17 -13.87
N GLY A 369 20.08 -1.91 -14.26
CA GLY A 369 20.17 -3.32 -13.91
C GLY A 369 20.13 -3.55 -12.39
N ALA A 370 19.36 -4.55 -11.94
CA ALA A 370 19.13 -4.83 -10.51
C ALA A 370 20.42 -5.00 -9.68
N ARG A 371 21.49 -5.56 -10.27
CA ARG A 371 22.81 -5.66 -9.62
C ARG A 371 23.42 -4.28 -9.32
N LYS A 372 23.25 -3.32 -10.24
CA LYS A 372 23.72 -1.94 -10.05
C LYS A 372 22.92 -1.26 -8.95
N LEU A 373 21.59 -1.41 -8.93
CA LEU A 373 20.74 -0.91 -7.84
C LEU A 373 21.15 -1.50 -6.49
N PHE A 374 21.43 -2.81 -6.43
CA PHE A 374 21.91 -3.48 -5.22
C PHE A 374 23.24 -2.90 -4.70
N LEU A 375 24.22 -2.69 -5.58
CA LEU A 375 25.50 -2.10 -5.19
C LEU A 375 25.35 -0.64 -4.75
N GLU A 376 24.50 0.14 -5.42
CA GLU A 376 24.27 1.56 -5.11
C GLU A 376 23.52 1.72 -3.78
N ALA A 377 22.55 0.85 -3.48
CA ALA A 377 21.91 0.80 -2.17
C ALA A 377 22.93 0.51 -1.06
N GLN A 378 23.83 -0.45 -1.25
CA GLN A 378 24.91 -0.73 -0.29
C GLN A 378 25.82 0.48 -0.06
N GLN A 379 26.26 1.14 -1.14
CA GLN A 379 27.13 2.32 -1.04
C GLN A 379 26.41 3.49 -0.36
N THR A 380 25.13 3.70 -0.68
CA THR A 380 24.31 4.75 -0.08
C THR A 380 24.17 4.53 1.42
N LEU A 381 23.92 3.30 1.86
CA LEU A 381 23.81 2.94 3.28
C LEU A 381 25.13 3.12 4.06
N ARG A 382 26.28 2.96 3.40
CA ARG A 382 27.59 3.21 4.03
C ARG A 382 27.89 4.70 4.21
N ARG A 383 27.36 5.56 3.33
CA ARG A 383 27.70 6.99 3.25
C ARG A 383 26.67 7.89 3.90
N SER A 384 25.40 7.51 3.82
CA SER A 384 24.30 8.31 4.33
C SER A 384 24.20 8.15 5.85
N SER A 385 23.94 9.27 6.52
CA SER A 385 23.28 9.33 7.82
C SER A 385 21.86 8.76 7.67
N ALA A 386 21.77 7.46 7.38
CA ALA A 386 20.53 6.79 7.05
C ALA A 386 19.47 7.17 8.08
N ILE A 387 18.40 7.80 7.61
CA ILE A 387 17.39 8.35 8.49
C ILE A 387 16.70 7.18 9.18
N LEU A 388 16.91 7.10 10.48
CA LEU A 388 16.33 6.04 11.29
C LEU A 388 14.95 6.48 11.69
N GLN A 389 14.01 5.57 11.55
CA GLN A 389 12.72 5.73 12.16
C GLN A 389 12.68 4.86 13.40
N GLU A 390 12.70 5.48 14.57
CA GLU A 390 12.53 4.77 15.84
C GLU A 390 11.04 4.63 16.15
N GLN A 391 10.63 3.41 16.47
CA GLN A 391 9.29 3.18 16.98
C GLN A 391 9.22 3.72 18.42
N VAL A 392 8.37 4.72 18.63
CA VAL A 392 8.08 5.29 19.94
C VAL A 392 6.61 5.05 20.29
N THR A 393 6.34 4.80 21.56
CA THR A 393 4.98 4.82 22.08
C THR A 393 4.71 6.22 22.61
N VAL A 394 3.70 6.88 22.07
CA VAL A 394 3.27 8.22 22.48
C VAL A 394 1.85 8.12 23.02
N GLU A 395 1.59 8.83 24.09
CA GLU A 395 0.25 8.95 24.64
C GLU A 395 -0.43 10.15 23.98
N GLU A 396 -1.47 9.88 23.18
CA GLU A 396 -2.27 10.91 22.52
C GLU A 396 -3.73 10.66 22.86
N GLU A 397 -4.40 11.68 23.42
CA GLU A 397 -5.83 11.63 23.75
C GLU A 397 -6.19 10.48 24.71
N GLY A 398 -5.29 10.14 25.63
CA GLY A 398 -5.47 9.05 26.60
C GLY A 398 -5.36 7.65 25.98
N GLN A 399 -4.92 7.53 24.73
CA GLN A 399 -4.61 6.26 24.08
C GLN A 399 -3.11 6.14 23.80
N GLN A 400 -2.55 4.95 24.09
CA GLN A 400 -1.19 4.63 23.65
C GLN A 400 -1.19 4.39 22.14
N LYS A 401 -0.63 5.34 21.38
CA LYS A 401 -0.42 5.22 19.94
C LYS A 401 1.05 4.95 19.67
N THR A 402 1.33 4.01 18.78
CA THR A 402 2.70 3.71 18.38
C THR A 402 3.03 4.52 17.12
N LYS A 403 4.04 5.38 17.18
CA LYS A 403 4.49 6.20 16.04
C LYS A 403 5.92 5.87 15.65
N TRP A 404 6.25 6.11 14.38
CA TRP A 404 7.61 6.03 13.88
C TRP A 404 8.17 7.46 13.81
N LEU A 405 9.08 7.81 14.72
CA LEU A 405 9.74 9.10 14.71
C LEU A 405 11.04 9.03 13.93
N THR A 406 11.16 9.92 12.96
CA THR A 406 12.40 10.15 12.21
C THR A 406 13.45 10.78 13.12
N THR A 407 14.49 10.02 13.46
CA THR A 407 15.68 10.50 14.15
C THR A 407 16.74 10.81 13.10
N ILE A 408 17.09 12.09 12.96
CA ILE A 408 18.25 12.51 12.17
C ILE A 408 19.49 12.15 12.98
N VAL A 409 20.20 11.10 12.58
CA VAL A 409 21.53 10.81 13.14
C VAL A 409 22.52 11.65 12.35
N ALA A 410 22.94 12.80 12.89
CA ALA A 410 23.98 13.60 12.26
C ALA A 410 25.21 12.72 11.96
N PRO A 411 25.84 12.83 10.78
CA PRO A 411 27.08 12.12 10.52
C PRO A 411 28.12 12.47 11.60
N PRO A 412 28.99 11.53 12.00
CA PRO A 412 30.05 11.85 12.95
C PRO A 412 30.85 13.03 12.43
N ALA A 413 31.05 14.04 13.29
CA ALA A 413 31.86 15.20 12.95
C ALA A 413 33.22 14.72 12.40
N PRO A 414 33.71 15.30 11.29
CA PRO A 414 35.02 14.95 10.77
C PRO A 414 36.03 15.11 11.90
N LYS A 415 36.86 14.07 12.12
CA LYS A 415 37.95 14.17 13.09
C LYS A 415 38.81 15.38 12.70
N PRO A 416 39.14 16.28 13.65
CA PRO A 416 40.04 17.38 13.34
C PRO A 416 41.32 16.79 12.75
N VAL A 417 41.67 17.26 11.56
CA VAL A 417 42.98 17.00 10.98
C VAL A 417 43.96 17.76 11.86
N THR A 418 44.66 17.05 12.74
CA THR A 418 45.88 17.57 13.36
C THR A 418 46.87 17.80 12.22
N VAL A 419 47.09 19.07 11.89
CA VAL A 419 48.16 19.53 10.99
C VAL A 419 49.49 19.37 11.70
#